data_AF-A0A9W9YFV0-F1
#
_entry.id   AF-A0A9W9YFV0-F1
#
_cell.length_a   1.000
_cell.length_b   1.000
_cell.length_c   1.000
_cell.angle_alpha   90.00
_cell.angle_beta   90.00
_cell.angle_gamma   90.00
#
_symmetry.space_group_name_H-M   'P 1'
#
loop_
_entity.id
_entity.type
_entity.pdbx_description
1 polymer ?
#
loop_
_entity_poly.entity_id
_entity_poly.type
_entity_poly.pdbx_seq_one_letter_code
_entity_poly.pdbx_strand_id
1 'polypeptide(L)'
;MNGGWSAMQDPVLHIELRRWADLMVIAPLDANTMAKLANGLCDNLLTCTVRAWDVNKPLLFCPAMNTLMWEHPITSEHVERLINLGYTHVSPIRKTLACKDTGVGAMAEVTSIVTLVKDHLEKMT
;
A
#
# COMPACT_ATOMS: atom_id res chain seq x y z
N MET A 1 -18.39 -13.92 36.65
CA MET A 1 -18.61 -13.14 35.41
C MET A 1 -18.25 -14.03 34.24
N ASN A 2 -19.18 -14.87 33.79
CA ASN A 2 -18.95 -15.80 32.67
C ASN A 2 -19.61 -15.23 31.41
N GLY A 3 -19.03 -14.17 30.86
CA GLY A 3 -19.35 -13.67 29.52
C GLY A 3 -18.43 -14.35 28.52
N GLY A 4 -18.60 -15.65 28.31
CA GLY A 4 -17.87 -16.37 27.27
C GLY A 4 -18.33 -15.86 25.92
N TRP A 5 -17.41 -15.26 25.16
CA TRP A 5 -17.66 -14.87 23.78
C TRP A 5 -18.02 -16.15 23.00
N SER A 6 -19.28 -16.23 22.58
CA SER A 6 -19.76 -17.26 21.66
C SER A 6 -18.90 -17.26 20.40
N ALA A 7 -18.64 -18.46 19.87
CA ALA A 7 -17.82 -18.68 18.68
C ALA A 7 -18.14 -17.67 17.57
N MET A 8 -17.09 -17.12 16.95
CA MET A 8 -17.20 -16.12 15.87
C MET A 8 -17.93 -16.78 14.68
N GLN A 9 -19.19 -16.40 14.46
CA GLN A 9 -20.08 -17.04 13.47
C GLN A 9 -19.84 -16.52 12.05
N ASP A 10 -19.56 -15.22 11.92
CA ASP A 10 -19.33 -14.58 10.63
C ASP A 10 -17.83 -14.42 10.35
N PRO A 11 -17.41 -14.60 9.08
CA PRO A 11 -16.03 -14.40 8.72
C PRO A 11 -15.60 -12.92 8.82
N VAL A 12 -14.33 -12.72 9.20
CA VAL A 12 -13.74 -11.39 9.32
C VAL A 12 -13.16 -10.97 7.97
N LEU A 13 -13.82 -10.03 7.30
CA LEU A 13 -13.56 -9.66 5.90
C LEU A 13 -12.07 -9.38 5.57
N HIS A 14 -11.33 -8.62 6.38
CA HIS A 14 -9.91 -8.32 6.10
C HIS A 14 -9.02 -9.57 6.15
N ILE A 15 -9.41 -10.59 6.93
CA ILE A 15 -8.74 -11.88 6.99
C ILE A 15 -9.09 -12.74 5.77
N GLU A 16 -10.31 -12.65 5.26
CA GLU A 16 -10.67 -13.34 4.02
C GLU A 16 -9.95 -12.74 2.81
N LEU A 17 -9.95 -11.42 2.68
CA LEU A 17 -9.28 -10.72 1.58
C LEU A 17 -7.78 -11.05 1.51
N ARG A 18 -7.07 -11.06 2.66
CA ARG A 18 -5.63 -11.42 2.67
C ARG A 18 -5.36 -12.89 2.40
N ARG A 19 -6.33 -13.78 2.64
CA ARG A 19 -6.22 -15.21 2.30
C ARG A 19 -6.46 -15.42 0.81
N TRP A 20 -7.49 -14.78 0.27
CA TRP A 20 -7.92 -14.88 -1.12
C TRP A 20 -6.89 -14.33 -2.11
N ALA A 21 -6.30 -13.16 -1.82
CA ALA A 21 -5.40 -12.50 -2.76
C ALA A 21 -4.01 -13.15 -2.83
N ASP A 22 -3.49 -13.36 -4.04
CA ASP A 22 -2.10 -13.78 -4.28
C ASP A 22 -1.10 -12.62 -4.18
N LEU A 23 -1.57 -11.40 -4.46
CA LEU A 23 -0.82 -10.15 -4.49
C LEU A 23 -1.73 -8.98 -4.11
N MET A 24 -1.14 -7.91 -3.55
CA MET A 24 -1.85 -6.65 -3.29
C MET A 24 -1.21 -5.48 -4.06
N VAL A 25 -2.05 -4.57 -4.57
CA VAL A 25 -1.62 -3.28 -5.14
C VAL A 25 -2.39 -2.15 -4.45
N ILE A 26 -1.66 -1.13 -3.98
CA ILE A 26 -2.24 0.11 -3.47
C ILE A 26 -1.87 1.24 -4.42
N ALA A 27 -2.82 1.67 -5.25
CA ALA A 27 -2.61 2.66 -6.31
C ALA A 27 -3.87 3.54 -6.51
N PRO A 28 -3.84 4.83 -6.11
CA PRO A 28 -2.74 5.50 -5.41
C PRO A 28 -2.63 5.14 -3.93
N LEU A 29 -1.43 5.26 -3.38
CA LEU A 29 -1.19 5.34 -1.94
C LEU A 29 -0.99 6.81 -1.56
N ASP A 30 -1.94 7.39 -0.82
CA ASP A 30 -1.80 8.74 -0.28
C ASP A 30 -0.87 8.78 0.94
N ALA A 31 -0.41 9.99 1.32
CA ALA A 31 0.52 10.15 2.44
C ALA A 31 -0.08 9.72 3.79
N ASN A 32 -1.38 9.89 3.99
CA ASN A 32 -2.06 9.55 5.24
C ASN A 32 -2.09 8.05 5.46
N THR A 33 -2.53 7.30 4.45
CA THR A 33 -2.54 5.84 4.47
C THR A 33 -1.11 5.33 4.58
N MET A 34 -0.15 5.91 3.85
CA MET A 34 1.25 5.53 3.96
C MET A 34 1.78 5.70 5.39
N ALA A 35 1.45 6.81 6.05
CA ALA A 35 1.80 7.03 7.46
C ALA A 35 1.15 6.01 8.39
N LYS A 36 -0.14 5.66 8.16
CA LYS A 36 -0.83 4.62 8.92
C LYS A 36 -0.14 3.27 8.78
N LEU A 37 0.19 2.86 7.56
CA LEU A 37 0.87 1.60 7.28
C LEU A 37 2.26 1.56 7.92
N ALA A 38 3.07 2.62 7.75
CA ALA A 38 4.43 2.69 8.29
C ALA A 38 4.49 2.72 9.83
N ASN A 39 3.39 3.11 10.49
CA ASN A 39 3.27 3.15 11.95
C ASN A 39 2.37 2.02 12.52
N GLY A 40 1.88 1.10 11.66
CA GLY A 40 1.13 -0.07 12.09
C GLY A 40 -0.31 0.20 12.56
N LEU A 41 -0.92 1.30 12.14
CA LEU A 41 -2.33 1.58 12.40
C LEU A 41 -3.24 0.68 11.55
N CYS A 42 -4.34 0.21 12.14
CA CYS A 42 -5.32 -0.69 11.52
C CYS A 42 -6.75 -0.24 11.85
N ASP A 43 -7.16 0.88 11.27
CA ASP A 43 -8.40 1.58 11.60
C ASP A 43 -9.47 1.55 10.49
N ASN A 44 -9.18 0.91 9.36
CA ASN A 44 -10.13 0.70 8.27
C ASN A 44 -9.82 -0.61 7.53
N LEU A 45 -10.69 -0.99 6.58
CA LEU A 45 -10.56 -2.27 5.87
C LEU A 45 -9.19 -2.45 5.21
N LEU A 46 -8.67 -1.43 4.52
CA LEU A 46 -7.38 -1.49 3.84
C LEU A 46 -6.24 -1.64 4.86
N THR A 47 -6.18 -0.79 5.87
CA THR A 47 -5.08 -0.80 6.86
C THR A 47 -5.09 -2.07 7.71
N CYS A 48 -6.27 -2.60 8.05
CA CYS A 48 -6.42 -3.92 8.66
C CYS A 48 -5.94 -5.06 7.75
N THR A 49 -6.27 -5.02 6.46
CA THR A 49 -5.85 -6.06 5.50
C THR A 49 -4.33 -6.06 5.33
N VAL A 50 -3.70 -4.88 5.18
CA VAL A 50 -2.24 -4.76 5.10
C VAL A 50 -1.58 -5.19 6.41
N ARG A 51 -2.15 -4.84 7.57
CA ARG A 51 -1.58 -5.25 8.86
C ARG A 51 -1.59 -6.76 9.07
N ALA A 52 -2.57 -7.45 8.50
CA ALA A 52 -2.69 -8.90 8.52
C ALA A 52 -1.99 -9.61 7.34
N TRP A 53 -1.39 -8.84 6.41
CA TRP A 53 -0.81 -9.34 5.18
C TRP A 53 0.34 -10.31 5.44
N ASP A 54 0.42 -11.35 4.61
CA ASP A 54 1.58 -12.25 4.60
C ASP A 54 2.70 -11.58 3.80
N VAL A 55 3.78 -11.18 4.46
CA VAL A 55 4.91 -10.48 3.83
C VAL A 55 5.66 -11.32 2.80
N ASN A 56 5.40 -12.63 2.71
CA ASN A 56 5.91 -13.47 1.62
C ASN A 56 5.12 -13.30 0.32
N LYS A 57 3.89 -12.75 0.38
CA LYS A 57 3.11 -12.39 -0.80
C LYS A 57 3.45 -10.96 -1.25
N PRO A 58 3.61 -10.70 -2.55
CA PRO A 58 3.95 -9.36 -3.00
C PRO A 58 2.88 -8.33 -2.67
N LEU A 59 3.35 -7.18 -2.23
CA LEU A 59 2.55 -5.98 -2.04
C LEU A 59 3.25 -4.83 -2.74
N LEU A 60 2.60 -4.29 -3.77
CA LEU A 60 3.06 -3.11 -4.50
C LEU A 60 2.34 -1.88 -3.95
N PHE A 61 3.09 -0.81 -3.70
CA PHE A 61 2.51 0.48 -3.33
C PHE A 61 2.99 1.58 -4.27
N CYS A 62 2.04 2.41 -4.72
CA CYS A 62 2.25 3.44 -5.72
C CYS A 62 1.92 4.81 -5.11
N PRO A 63 2.88 5.50 -4.46
CA PRO A 63 2.62 6.79 -3.83
C PRO A 63 2.09 7.82 -4.81
N ALA A 64 1.11 8.61 -4.36
CA ALA A 64 0.63 9.76 -5.11
C ALA A 64 0.26 10.90 -4.15
N MET A 65 0.94 12.03 -4.27
CA MET A 65 0.74 13.19 -3.41
C MET A 65 1.35 14.44 -4.05
N ASN A 66 1.04 15.62 -3.49
CA ASN A 66 1.69 16.85 -3.93
C ASN A 66 3.22 16.79 -3.73
N THR A 67 3.97 17.51 -4.57
CA THR A 67 5.44 17.59 -4.52
C THR A 67 5.99 17.88 -3.14
N LEU A 68 5.42 18.85 -2.42
CA LEU A 68 5.91 19.20 -1.07
C LEU A 68 5.65 18.09 -0.05
N MET A 69 4.61 17.30 -0.24
CA MET A 69 4.37 16.12 0.60
C MET A 69 5.36 15.01 0.26
N TRP A 70 5.68 14.81 -1.02
CA TRP A 70 6.66 13.82 -1.45
C TRP A 70 8.08 14.15 -0.96
N GLU A 71 8.47 15.43 -1.04
CA GLU A 71 9.78 15.92 -0.60
C GLU A 71 9.89 16.05 0.93
N HIS A 72 8.80 15.84 1.67
CA HIS A 72 8.82 15.91 3.12
C HIS A 72 9.65 14.76 3.72
N PRO A 73 10.56 15.00 4.70
CA PRO A 73 11.43 13.95 5.24
C PRO A 73 10.70 12.73 5.83
N ILE A 74 9.55 12.97 6.48
CA ILE A 74 8.69 11.90 7.00
C ILE A 74 8.20 10.96 5.88
N THR A 75 7.98 11.47 4.66
CA THR A 75 7.55 10.64 3.52
C THR A 75 8.65 9.66 3.14
N SER A 76 9.91 10.11 3.05
CA SER A 76 11.03 9.18 2.80
C SER A 76 11.18 8.14 3.90
N GLU A 77 11.03 8.52 5.17
CA GLU A 77 11.07 7.56 6.29
C GLU A 77 9.96 6.50 6.19
N HIS A 78 8.74 6.90 5.83
CA HIS A 78 7.63 5.97 5.64
C HIS A 78 7.86 5.03 4.45
N VAL A 79 8.34 5.55 3.32
CA VAL A 79 8.66 4.74 2.13
C VAL A 79 9.72 3.70 2.48
N GLU A 80 10.82 4.12 3.14
CA GLU A 80 11.89 3.21 3.55
C GLU A 80 11.40 2.13 4.50
N ARG A 81 10.53 2.46 5.46
CA ARG A 81 9.91 1.47 6.35
C ARG A 81 9.11 0.42 5.57
N LEU A 82 8.31 0.84 4.60
CA LEU A 82 7.53 -0.10 3.79
C LEU A 82 8.42 -0.99 2.91
N ILE A 83 9.50 -0.43 2.35
CA ILE A 83 10.51 -1.20 1.60
C ILE A 83 11.18 -2.25 2.52
N ASN A 84 11.54 -1.86 3.74
CA ASN A 84 12.17 -2.75 4.71
C ASN A 84 11.25 -3.88 5.21
N LEU A 85 9.93 -3.74 5.05
CA LEU A 85 8.96 -4.82 5.27
C LEU A 85 8.88 -5.82 4.10
N GLY A 86 9.60 -5.57 3.00
CA GLY A 86 9.58 -6.39 1.78
C GLY A 86 8.56 -5.92 0.74
N TYR A 87 7.92 -4.77 0.92
CA TYR A 87 6.95 -4.25 -0.05
C TYR A 87 7.66 -3.61 -1.25
N THR A 88 7.05 -3.75 -2.42
CA THR A 88 7.58 -3.22 -3.68
C THR A 88 7.14 -1.77 -3.87
N HIS A 89 8.08 -0.86 -3.79
CA HIS A 89 7.85 0.56 -4.06
C HIS A 89 7.78 0.83 -5.57
N VAL A 90 6.66 1.41 -6.02
CA VAL A 90 6.52 1.94 -7.38
C VAL A 90 6.61 3.46 -7.33
N SER A 91 7.79 4.00 -7.62
CA SER A 91 8.09 5.42 -7.47
C SER A 91 7.12 6.33 -8.23
N PRO A 92 6.73 7.48 -7.63
CA PRO A 92 5.97 8.50 -8.34
C PRO A 92 6.80 9.11 -9.47
N ILE A 93 6.11 9.67 -10.45
CA ILE A 93 6.69 10.33 -11.61
C ILE A 93 6.57 11.85 -11.51
N ARG A 94 7.40 12.54 -12.28
CA ARG A 94 7.32 13.98 -12.49
C ARG A 94 6.24 14.30 -13.51
N LYS A 95 5.26 15.14 -13.16
CA LYS A 95 4.30 15.71 -14.11
C LYS A 95 4.26 17.23 -13.96
N THR A 96 4.03 17.92 -15.07
CA THR A 96 3.73 19.37 -15.05
C THR A 96 2.27 19.53 -14.66
N LEU A 97 2.02 20.19 -13.54
CA LEU A 97 0.67 20.48 -13.07
C LEU A 97 0.04 21.60 -13.91
N ALA A 98 -1.30 21.68 -13.89
CA ALA A 98 -2.04 22.74 -14.59
C ALA A 98 -1.64 24.18 -14.14
N CYS A 99 -1.00 24.33 -12.98
CA CYS A 99 -0.46 25.59 -12.46
C CYS A 99 0.93 25.96 -12.98
N LYS A 100 1.52 25.19 -13.91
CA LYS A 100 2.91 25.30 -14.43
C LYS A 100 4.02 24.87 -13.45
N ASP A 101 3.69 24.49 -12.22
CA ASP A 101 4.67 23.86 -11.33
C ASP A 101 4.97 22.44 -11.79
N THR A 102 6.26 22.11 -11.87
CA THR A 102 6.73 20.77 -12.28
C THR A 102 7.40 20.11 -11.08
N GLY A 103 6.85 18.99 -10.62
CA GLY A 103 7.37 18.28 -9.44
C GLY A 103 7.11 16.79 -9.48
N VAL A 104 7.82 16.06 -8.63
CA VAL A 104 7.62 14.61 -8.43
C VAL A 104 6.47 14.42 -7.46
N GLY A 105 5.61 13.44 -7.68
CA GLY A 105 4.52 13.12 -6.75
C GLY A 105 3.26 12.58 -7.44
N ALA A 106 3.19 12.67 -8.77
CA ALA A 106 2.14 11.98 -9.51
C ALA A 106 2.37 10.47 -9.45
N MET A 107 1.30 9.69 -9.28
CA MET A 107 1.39 8.23 -9.34
C MET A 107 2.05 7.77 -10.65
N ALA A 108 2.80 6.67 -10.59
CA ALA A 108 3.27 5.99 -11.79
C ALA A 108 2.13 5.70 -12.77
N GLU A 109 2.46 5.63 -14.06
CA GLU A 109 1.48 5.29 -15.09
C GLU A 109 0.89 3.90 -14.86
N VAL A 110 -0.42 3.78 -15.09
CA VAL A 110 -1.16 2.52 -14.88
C VAL A 110 -0.55 1.37 -15.66
N THR A 111 -0.12 1.63 -16.89
CA THR A 111 0.55 0.62 -17.74
C THR A 111 1.82 0.08 -17.10
N SER A 112 2.63 0.93 -16.48
CA SER A 112 3.84 0.52 -15.75
C SER A 112 3.50 -0.33 -14.52
N ILE A 113 2.46 0.05 -13.76
CA ILE A 113 1.99 -0.71 -12.60
C ILE A 113 1.51 -2.10 -13.04
N VAL A 114 0.69 -2.17 -14.10
CA VAL A 114 0.18 -3.43 -14.64
C VAL A 114 1.30 -4.36 -15.12
N THR A 115 2.32 -3.82 -15.77
CA THR A 115 3.50 -4.61 -16.18
C THR A 115 4.19 -5.22 -14.96
N LEU A 116 4.45 -4.42 -13.92
CA LEU A 116 5.08 -4.93 -12.68
C LEU A 116 4.24 -6.01 -11.99
N VAL A 117 2.91 -5.87 -11.99
CA VAL A 117 2.00 -6.89 -11.44
C VAL A 117 2.14 -8.20 -12.21
N LYS A 118 2.13 -8.15 -13.55
CA LYS A 118 2.31 -9.35 -14.39
C LYS A 118 3.64 -10.04 -14.11
N ASP A 119 4.73 -9.27 -14.05
CA ASP A 119 6.07 -9.81 -13.76
C ASP A 119 6.13 -10.53 -12.41
N HIS A 120 5.38 -10.07 -11.39
CA HIS A 120 5.30 -10.75 -10.10
C HIS A 120 4.47 -12.03 -10.17
N LEU A 121 3.34 -12.01 -10.87
CA LEU A 121 2.47 -13.19 -11.03
C LEU A 121 3.17 -14.30 -11.83
N GLU A 122 3.92 -13.95 -12.87
CA GLU A 122 4.69 -14.93 -13.66
C GLU A 122 5.77 -15.63 -12.82
N LYS A 123 6.38 -14.93 -11.84
CA LYS A 123 7.38 -15.51 -10.93
C LYS A 123 6.79 -16.40 -9.83
N MET A 124 5.48 -16.36 -9.61
CA MET A 124 4.79 -17.24 -8.66
C MET A 124 4.45 -18.62 -9.25
N THR A 125 4.54 -18.74 -10.58
CA THR A 125 4.26 -19.98 -11.32
C THR A 125 5.52 -20.83 -11.44
#